data_AF-A0A609RMM2-F1
#
_entry.id   AF-A0A609RMM2-F1
#
_cell.length_a   1.000
_cell.length_b   1.000
_cell.length_c   1.000
_cell.angle_alpha   90.00
_cell.angle_beta   90.00
_cell.angle_gamma   90.00
#
_symmetry.space_group_name_H-M   'P 1'
#
loop_
_entity.id
_entity.type
_entity.pdbx_description
1 polymer ?
#
loop_
_entity_poly.entity_id
_entity_poly.type
_entity_poly.pdbx_seq_one_letter_code
_entity_poly.pdbx_strand_id
1 'polypeptide(L)'
;MSVALIKSGVKFKGRLLPIKEGKWKGRSIETGAKNLADILSQATVFGKPAVWRDPTKFQTELGNKKGVVFFWKIDGYNGGSGSHIDLIEPTSAGAVCHSHCYFSCKQIWFWELR
;
A
#
# COMPACT_ATOMS: atom_id res chain seq x y z
N MET A 1 0.41 6.37 -4.23
CA MET A 1 1.23 5.14 -4.39
C MET A 1 1.76 4.90 -5.81
N SER A 2 0.95 4.69 -6.86
CA SER A 2 1.44 4.37 -8.23
C SER A 2 2.52 5.33 -8.76
N VAL A 3 2.37 6.63 -8.52
CA VAL A 3 3.36 7.64 -8.95
C VAL A 3 4.71 7.44 -8.23
N ALA A 4 4.69 7.11 -6.93
CA ALA A 4 5.91 6.83 -6.17
C ALA A 4 6.63 5.61 -6.74
N LEU A 5 5.91 4.50 -6.99
CA LEU A 5 6.45 3.30 -7.62
C LEU A 5 7.11 3.60 -8.98
N ILE A 6 6.44 4.38 -9.83
CA ILE A 6 6.97 4.80 -11.13
C ILE A 6 8.26 5.60 -10.97
N LYS A 7 8.28 6.57 -10.05
CA LYS A 7 9.44 7.44 -9.80
C LYS A 7 10.62 6.66 -9.19
N SER A 8 10.35 5.62 -8.40
CA SER A 8 11.36 4.72 -7.82
C SER A 8 11.82 3.62 -8.77
N GLY A 9 11.36 3.61 -10.03
CA GLY A 9 11.80 2.64 -11.03
C GLY A 9 11.13 1.26 -10.95
N VAL A 10 10.14 1.08 -10.06
CA VAL A 10 9.38 -0.17 -9.96
C VAL A 10 8.54 -0.36 -11.21
N LYS A 11 8.70 -1.51 -11.87
CA LYS A 11 7.95 -1.87 -13.08
C LYS A 11 6.68 -2.61 -12.67
N PHE A 12 5.52 -2.05 -13.00
CA PHE A 12 4.23 -2.69 -12.84
C PHE A 12 3.28 -2.28 -13.97
N LYS A 13 2.24 -3.07 -14.22
CA LYS A 13 1.22 -2.80 -15.24
C LYS A 13 -0.09 -2.37 -14.58
N GLY A 14 -0.33 -1.07 -14.48
CA GLY A 14 -1.63 -0.52 -14.07
C GLY A 14 -2.70 -0.73 -15.15
N ARG A 15 -3.97 -0.83 -14.75
CA ARG A 15 -5.06 -1.20 -15.68
C ARG A 15 -5.75 -0.01 -16.35
N LEU A 16 -5.81 1.14 -15.69
CA LEU A 16 -6.86 2.12 -15.96
C LEU A 16 -6.41 3.38 -16.67
N LEU A 17 -5.36 4.05 -16.22
CA LEU A 17 -5.07 5.41 -16.66
C LEU A 17 -3.62 5.57 -17.14
N PRO A 18 -3.38 5.94 -18.40
CA PRO A 18 -2.05 6.36 -18.84
C PRO A 18 -1.76 7.78 -18.32
N ILE A 19 -0.51 8.02 -17.92
CA ILE A 19 0.01 9.37 -17.68
C ILE A 19 0.04 10.10 -19.02
N LYS A 20 -0.62 11.26 -19.10
CA LYS A 20 -0.80 11.99 -20.37
C LYS A 20 0.38 12.89 -20.75
N GLU A 21 1.18 13.32 -19.76
CA GLU A 21 2.20 14.36 -19.94
C GLU A 21 3.43 14.15 -19.06
N GLY A 22 4.52 14.85 -19.39
CA GLY A 22 5.79 14.84 -18.64
C GLY A 22 6.67 13.61 -18.86
N LYS A 23 7.73 13.48 -18.05
CA LYS A 23 8.77 12.44 -18.14
C LYS A 23 8.23 11.00 -18.14
N TRP A 24 7.07 10.78 -17.54
CA TRP A 24 6.46 9.46 -17.38
C TRP A 24 5.25 9.22 -18.30
N LYS A 25 5.06 10.08 -19.31
CA LYS A 25 4.00 9.95 -20.31
C LYS A 25 3.96 8.53 -20.89
N GLY A 26 2.75 7.99 -21.00
CA GLY A 26 2.50 6.63 -21.51
C GLY A 26 2.63 5.52 -20.47
N ARG A 27 3.19 5.77 -19.27
CA ARG A 27 3.12 4.78 -18.18
C ARG A 27 1.72 4.74 -17.56
N SER A 28 1.29 3.56 -17.14
CA SER A 28 -0.03 3.36 -16.53
C SER A 28 0.00 3.53 -15.01
N ILE A 29 -1.03 4.18 -14.46
CA ILE A 29 -1.32 4.22 -13.02
C ILE A 29 -2.49 3.29 -12.67
N GLU A 30 -2.52 2.84 -11.41
CA GLU A 30 -3.64 2.10 -10.85
C GLU A 30 -4.30 2.95 -9.76
N THR A 31 -5.60 3.21 -9.92
CA THR A 31 -6.36 4.06 -8.99
C THR A 31 -6.99 3.26 -7.86
N GLY A 32 -7.25 1.97 -8.05
CA GLY A 32 -7.80 1.10 -7.01
C GLY A 32 -6.72 0.57 -6.07
N ALA A 33 -6.79 0.91 -4.77
CA ALA A 33 -5.82 0.44 -3.78
C ALA A 33 -5.74 -1.10 -3.73
N LYS A 34 -6.89 -1.78 -3.78
CA LYS A 34 -6.98 -3.25 -3.88
C LYS A 34 -6.30 -3.82 -5.12
N ASN A 35 -6.61 -3.27 -6.30
CA ASN A 35 -6.01 -3.72 -7.55
C ASN A 35 -4.50 -3.52 -7.53
N LEU A 36 -4.03 -2.40 -6.97
CA LEU A 36 -2.61 -2.12 -6.83
C LEU A 36 -1.94 -3.10 -5.86
N ALA A 37 -2.56 -3.40 -4.72
CA ALA A 37 -2.08 -4.40 -3.77
C ALA A 37 -1.97 -5.80 -4.41
N ASP A 38 -2.91 -6.19 -5.27
CA ASP A 38 -2.82 -7.44 -6.03
C ASP A 38 -1.64 -7.44 -7.02
N ILE A 39 -1.38 -6.31 -7.67
CA ILE A 39 -0.24 -6.17 -8.58
C ILE A 39 1.08 -6.26 -7.80
N LEU A 40 1.18 -5.60 -6.64
CA LEU A 40 2.37 -5.67 -5.78
C LEU A 40 2.63 -7.09 -5.27
N SER A 41 1.56 -7.84 -5.02
CA SER A 41 1.63 -9.24 -4.58
C SER A 41 2.22 -10.20 -5.62
N GLN A 42 2.37 -9.77 -6.87
CA GLN A 42 3.00 -10.57 -7.92
C GLN A 42 4.49 -10.73 -7.63
N ALA A 43 5.02 -11.94 -7.85
CA ALA A 43 6.43 -12.27 -7.63
C ALA A 43 7.40 -11.40 -8.44
N THR A 44 6.95 -10.87 -9.58
CA THR A 44 7.71 -9.98 -10.46
C THR A 44 7.75 -8.52 -10.00
N VAL A 45 7.00 -8.16 -8.96
CA VAL A 45 6.92 -6.80 -8.41
C VAL A 45 7.53 -6.77 -7.01
N PHE A 46 6.77 -7.04 -5.95
CA PHE A 46 7.27 -7.14 -4.57
C PHE A 46 7.13 -8.56 -3.97
N GLY A 47 6.32 -9.43 -4.57
CA GLY A 47 6.03 -10.75 -4.00
C GLY A 47 4.97 -10.72 -2.90
N LYS A 48 4.75 -11.87 -2.26
CA LYS A 48 3.67 -12.04 -1.28
C LYS A 48 3.87 -11.11 -0.06
N PRO A 49 2.84 -10.35 0.35
CA PRO A 49 2.90 -9.59 1.58
C PRO A 49 2.86 -10.50 2.80
N ALA A 50 3.37 -10.02 3.92
CA ALA A 50 2.97 -10.53 5.21
C ALA A 50 1.57 -9.98 5.57
N VAL A 51 0.72 -10.80 6.18
CA VAL A 51 -0.71 -10.48 6.38
C VAL A 51 -1.11 -10.64 7.85
N TRP A 52 -1.74 -9.61 8.39
CA TRP A 52 -2.30 -9.59 9.73
C TRP A 52 -3.82 -9.38 9.67
N ARG A 53 -4.53 -9.99 10.62
CA ARG A 53 -5.96 -9.77 10.86
C ARG A 53 -6.22 -9.04 12.18
N ASP A 54 -5.19 -8.92 13.01
CA ASP A 54 -5.22 -8.19 14.27
C ASP A 54 -4.32 -6.95 14.13
N PRO A 55 -4.93 -5.74 14.11
CA PRO A 55 -4.19 -4.48 14.01
C PRO A 55 -3.27 -4.20 15.21
N THR A 56 -3.61 -4.70 16.40
CA THR A 56 -2.79 -4.53 17.61
C THR A 56 -1.52 -5.37 17.47
N LYS A 57 -1.67 -6.62 17.05
CA LYS A 57 -0.54 -7.50 16.75
C LYS A 57 0.37 -6.93 15.67
N PHE A 58 -0.20 -6.38 14.60
CA PHE A 58 0.59 -5.74 13.54
C PHE A 58 1.44 -4.58 14.09
N GLN A 59 0.88 -3.70 14.92
CA GLN A 59 1.61 -2.56 15.49
C GLN A 59 2.75 -3.01 16.40
N THR A 60 2.53 -4.05 17.22
CA THR A 60 3.57 -4.62 18.08
C THR A 60 4.68 -5.31 17.27
N GLU A 61 4.34 -6.03 16.20
CA GLU A 61 5.30 -6.80 15.39
C GLU A 61 6.00 -5.99 14.29
N LEU A 62 5.48 -4.80 13.96
CA LEU A 62 6.13 -3.89 13.00
C LEU A 62 7.55 -3.57 13.47
N GLY A 63 7.74 -3.29 14.77
CA GLY A 63 9.04 -2.97 15.35
C GLY A 63 9.70 -1.81 14.62
N ASN A 64 10.93 -2.01 14.12
CA ASN A 64 11.66 -1.00 13.35
C ASN A 64 11.51 -1.14 11.82
N LYS A 65 10.58 -1.98 11.35
CA LYS A 65 10.37 -2.22 9.91
C LYS A 65 9.59 -1.07 9.29
N LYS A 66 9.97 -0.69 8.07
CA LYS A 66 9.29 0.31 7.24
C LYS A 66 8.96 -0.29 5.89
N GLY A 67 7.95 0.24 5.21
CA GLY A 67 7.60 -0.27 3.89
C GLY A 67 6.23 0.17 3.38
N VAL A 68 5.68 -0.61 2.44
CA VAL A 68 4.32 -0.40 1.94
C VAL A 68 3.33 -1.15 2.82
N VAL A 69 2.24 -0.48 3.19
CA VAL A 69 1.12 -1.06 3.92
C VAL A 69 -0.17 -0.93 3.12
N PHE A 70 -1.02 -1.95 3.21
CA PHE A 70 -2.34 -1.96 2.60
C PHE A 70 -3.39 -2.42 3.61
N PHE A 71 -4.42 -1.59 3.81
CA PHE A 71 -5.54 -1.82 4.71
C PHE A 71 -6.76 -2.27 3.89
N TRP A 72 -7.19 -3.52 4.10
CA TRP A 72 -8.28 -4.16 3.37
C TRP A 72 -9.59 -4.10 4.17
N LYS A 73 -10.70 -3.69 3.52
CA LYS A 73 -12.05 -3.57 4.12
C LYS A 73 -12.00 -2.75 5.39
N ILE A 74 -11.76 -1.46 5.21
CA ILE A 74 -11.85 -0.45 6.26
C ILE A 74 -13.33 -0.22 6.55
N ASP A 75 -13.71 -0.28 7.81
CA ASP A 75 -15.09 -0.08 8.25
C ASP A 75 -15.49 1.40 8.14
N GLY A 76 -16.67 1.68 7.57
CA GLY A 76 -17.21 3.04 7.44
C GLY A 76 -16.55 3.92 6.37
N TYR A 77 -15.60 3.39 5.59
CA TYR A 77 -14.89 4.15 4.57
C TYR A 77 -15.78 4.43 3.34
N ASN A 78 -15.97 5.70 2.99
CA ASN A 78 -16.86 6.16 1.91
C ASN A 78 -18.30 5.63 2.02
N GLY A 79 -18.85 5.53 3.24
CA GLY A 79 -20.23 5.05 3.47
C GLY A 79 -20.40 3.53 3.28
N GLY A 80 -19.31 2.77 3.20
CA GLY A 80 -19.32 1.32 3.05
C GLY A 80 -18.00 0.68 3.47
N SER A 81 -17.48 -0.25 2.65
CA SER A 81 -16.19 -0.89 2.87
C SER A 81 -15.16 -0.40 1.84
N GLY A 82 -14.08 0.22 2.30
CA GLY A 82 -13.00 0.74 1.47
C GLY A 82 -11.68 0.03 1.65
N SER A 83 -10.64 0.53 0.99
CA SER A 83 -9.28 0.05 1.17
C SER A 83 -8.28 1.18 0.94
N HIS A 84 -7.17 1.18 1.68
CA HIS A 84 -6.17 2.23 1.62
C HIS A 84 -4.78 1.62 1.45
N ILE A 85 -3.91 2.24 0.64
CA ILE A 85 -2.52 1.81 0.46
C ILE A 85 -1.58 2.99 0.68
N ASP A 86 -0.57 2.78 1.53
CA ASP A 86 0.30 3.85 1.98
C ASP A 86 1.73 3.36 2.26
N LEU A 87 2.62 4.29 2.58
CA LEU A 87 3.91 3.98 3.20
C LEU A 87 3.75 4.05 4.71
N ILE A 88 4.37 3.12 5.44
CA ILE A 88 4.40 3.10 6.90
C ILE A 88 5.84 3.06 7.40
N GLU A 89 6.11 3.83 8.44
CA GLU A 89 7.39 3.87 9.13
C GLU A 89 7.19 3.91 10.65
N PRO A 90 8.13 3.34 11.42
CA PRO A 90 8.07 3.37 12.87
C PRO A 90 8.44 4.76 13.40
N THR A 91 7.89 5.11 14.55
CA THR A 91 8.16 6.34 15.31
C THR A 91 8.29 6.00 16.78
N SER A 92 8.77 6.94 17.60
CA SER A 92 8.85 6.76 19.06
C SER A 92 7.47 6.53 19.71
N ALA A 93 6.38 6.91 19.06
CA ALA A 93 5.01 6.76 19.56
C ALA A 93 4.22 5.62 18.89
N GLY A 94 4.85 4.78 18.06
CA GLY A 94 4.18 3.70 17.34
C GLY A 94 4.53 3.69 15.85
N ALA A 95 3.52 3.64 14.98
CA ALA A 95 3.72 3.64 13.53
C ALA A 95 2.96 4.80 12.87
N VAL A 96 3.60 5.47 11.91
CA VAL A 96 2.99 6.56 11.13
C VAL A 96 2.93 6.19 9.66
N CYS A 97 1.82 6.54 9.02
CA CYS A 97 1.66 6.41 7.58
C CYS A 97 1.92 7.76 6.93
N HIS A 98 2.47 7.75 5.71
CA HIS A 98 2.78 8.99 5.00
C HIS A 98 1.53 9.86 4.74
N SER A 99 0.38 9.24 4.47
CA SER A 99 -0.90 9.96 4.31
C SER A 99 -1.84 9.71 5.48
N HIS A 100 -2.23 8.46 5.74
CA HIS A 100 -3.12 8.09 6.85
C HIS A 100 -3.09 6.58 7.14
N CYS A 101 -3.13 6.18 8.41
CA CYS A 101 -3.23 4.78 8.80
C CYS A 101 -4.68 4.39 9.13
N TYR A 102 -5.17 3.27 8.60
CA TYR A 102 -6.53 2.78 8.84
C TYR A 102 -6.51 1.42 9.55
N PHE A 103 -6.15 1.42 10.82
CA PHE A 103 -6.08 0.19 11.62
C PHE A 103 -7.44 -0.46 11.88
N SER A 104 -8.55 0.28 11.79
CA SER A 104 -9.90 -0.28 11.82
C SER A 104 -10.26 -0.92 10.47
N CYS A 105 -9.69 -2.10 10.21
CA CYS A 105 -9.87 -2.83 8.95
C CYS A 105 -9.83 -4.35 9.17
N LYS A 106 -10.31 -5.11 8.20
CA LYS A 106 -10.34 -6.58 8.27
C LYS A 106 -8.96 -7.24 8.12
N GLN A 107 -8.08 -6.67 7.30
CA GLN A 107 -6.73 -7.21 7.09
C GLN A 107 -5.72 -6.12 6.79
N ILE A 108 -4.49 -6.32 7.23
CA ILE A 108 -3.34 -5.47 6.94
C ILE A 108 -2.32 -6.30 6.18
N TRP A 109 -1.93 -5.83 5.00
CA TRP A 109 -0.88 -6.43 4.18
C TRP A 109 0.34 -5.52 4.23
N PHE A 110 1.53 -6.10 4.40
CA PHE A 110 2.76 -5.34 4.53
C PHE A 110 3.87 -5.93 3.68
N TRP A 111 4.56 -5.05 2.97
CA TRP A 111 5.79 -5.32 2.24
C TRP A 111 6.91 -4.48 2.84
N GLU A 112 7.84 -5.15 3.50
CA GLU A 112 9.03 -4.50 4.06
C GLU A 112 9.92 -3.97 2.94
N LEU A 113 10.40 -2.74 3.09
CA LEU A 113 11.37 -2.11 2.20
C LEU A 113 12.67 -1.85 2.98
N ARG A 114 13.81 -2.10 2.34
CA ARG A 114 15.15 -1.87 2.90
C ARG A 114 15.67 -0.49 2.52
#